data_AF-A0A1B6CJL7-F1
#
_entry.id   AF-A0A1B6CJL7-F1
#
_cell.length_a   1.000
_cell.length_b   1.000
_cell.length_c   1.000
_cell.angle_alpha   90.00
_cell.angle_beta   90.00
_cell.angle_gamma   90.00
#
_symmetry.space_group_name_H-M   'P 1'
#
loop_
_entity.id
_entity.type
_entity.pdbx_description
1 polymer ?
#
loop_
_entity_poly.entity_id
_entity_poly.type
_entity_poly.pdbx_seq_one_letter_code
_entity_poly.pdbx_strand_id
1 'polypeptide(L)'
;RKKYLSFSETKNGGTKVFSISGNIKNSGNYEVPLGTSLLDIIKLAGGFKKKLQAIIPGGISTPIIKASKLKYLNMDYDEMLKFRSMLGSGAIILIDNDICILKCL
;
A
#
# COMPACT_ATOMS: atom_id res chain seq x y z
N ARG A 1 -5.48 25.65 2.12
CA ARG A 1 -6.21 24.60 1.37
C ARG A 1 -5.64 24.33 -0.03
N LYS A 2 -5.52 25.32 -0.94
CA LYS A 2 -4.99 25.09 -2.31
C LYS A 2 -3.58 24.46 -2.37
N LYS A 3 -2.66 24.88 -1.49
CA LYS A 3 -1.29 24.33 -1.40
C LYS A 3 -1.22 22.88 -0.89
N TYR A 4 -2.23 22.42 -0.14
CA TYR A 4 -2.28 21.03 0.34
C TYR A 4 -2.77 20.10 -0.77
N LEU A 5 -3.79 20.53 -1.52
CA LEU A 5 -4.33 19.77 -2.65
C LEU A 5 -3.30 19.58 -3.77
N SER A 6 -2.36 20.51 -3.95
CA SER A 6 -1.31 20.40 -4.98
C SER A 6 -0.22 19.38 -4.70
N PHE A 7 -0.22 18.73 -3.51
CA PHE A 7 0.80 17.72 -3.20
C PHE A 7 0.54 16.35 -3.85
N SER A 8 -0.69 16.06 -4.31
CA SER A 8 -0.99 14.84 -5.04
C SER A 8 -1.51 15.12 -6.44
N GLU A 9 -1.33 14.14 -7.32
CA GLU A 9 -1.89 14.13 -8.68
C GLU A 9 -3.33 13.60 -8.72
N THR A 10 -3.89 13.24 -7.55
CA THR A 10 -5.22 12.63 -7.43
C THR A 10 -6.30 13.66 -7.10
N LYS A 11 -7.55 13.36 -7.48
CA LYS A 11 -8.71 14.22 -7.16
C LYS A 11 -8.90 14.46 -5.67
N ASN A 12 -8.44 13.51 -4.85
CA ASN A 12 -8.60 13.53 -3.40
C ASN A 12 -7.60 14.46 -2.71
N GLY A 13 -6.52 14.85 -3.39
CA GLY A 13 -5.56 15.84 -2.90
C GLY A 13 -4.72 15.39 -1.69
N GLY A 14 -3.57 16.02 -1.50
CA GLY A 14 -2.82 15.96 -0.23
C GLY A 14 -1.94 14.75 -0.02
N THR A 15 -1.49 14.60 1.23
CA THR A 15 -0.64 13.49 1.70
C THR A 15 -1.45 12.54 2.57
N LYS A 16 -0.96 11.30 2.70
CA LYS A 16 -1.48 10.32 3.65
C LYS A 16 -0.33 9.57 4.27
N VAL A 17 -0.46 9.27 5.56
CA VAL A 17 0.45 8.38 6.27
C VAL A 17 0.08 6.94 5.97
N PHE A 18 1.03 6.18 5.45
CA PHE A 18 0.91 4.75 5.23
C PHE A 18 1.77 3.99 6.23
N SER A 19 1.16 3.06 6.95
CA SER A 19 1.84 2.19 7.91
C SER A 19 2.17 0.89 7.21
N ILE A 20 3.45 0.64 6.91
CA ILE A 20 3.89 -0.58 6.20
C ILE A 20 4.49 -1.59 7.17
N SER A 21 4.04 -2.84 7.08
CA SER A 21 4.47 -3.95 7.93
C SER A 21 4.56 -5.28 7.17
N GLY A 22 5.10 -6.31 7.83
CA GLY A 22 5.29 -7.65 7.25
C GLY A 22 6.63 -7.79 6.53
N ASN A 23 6.59 -8.27 5.29
CA ASN A 23 7.77 -8.56 4.46
C ASN A 23 8.45 -7.30 3.88
N ILE A 24 9.00 -6.44 4.75
CA ILE A 24 9.68 -5.20 4.38
C ILE A 24 10.90 -4.95 5.27
N LYS A 25 12.00 -4.42 4.75
CA LYS A 25 13.22 -4.18 5.55
C LYS A 25 12.97 -3.21 6.69
N ASN A 26 12.41 -2.04 6.40
CA ASN A 26 12.16 -0.99 7.37
C ASN A 26 10.65 -0.76 7.52
N SER A 27 10.01 -1.51 8.41
CA SER A 27 8.61 -1.27 8.76
C SER A 27 8.46 0.07 9.48
N GLY A 28 7.36 0.77 9.24
CA GLY A 28 7.14 2.08 9.85
C GLY A 28 6.03 2.87 9.18
N ASN A 29 5.94 4.13 9.56
CA ASN A 29 4.96 5.07 9.02
C ASN A 29 5.65 5.99 8.01
N TYR A 30 5.11 6.05 6.80
CA TYR A 30 5.63 6.85 5.71
C TYR A 30 4.54 7.80 5.23
N GLU A 31 4.76 9.10 5.41
CA GLU A 31 3.89 10.12 4.84
C GLU A 31 4.30 10.37 3.40
N VAL A 32 3.38 10.12 2.46
CA VAL A 32 3.63 10.35 1.04
C VAL A 32 2.41 11.01 0.38
N PRO A 33 2.59 11.68 -0.78
CA PRO A 33 1.49 12.11 -1.62
C PRO A 33 0.48 10.99 -1.90
N LEU A 34 -0.80 11.32 -1.87
CA LEU A 34 -1.83 10.38 -2.32
C LEU A 34 -1.61 10.03 -3.80
N GLY A 35 -1.83 8.79 -4.20
CA GLY A 35 -1.54 8.31 -5.56
C GLY A 35 -0.09 7.88 -5.80
N THR A 36 0.82 8.04 -4.83
CA THR A 36 2.16 7.46 -4.90
C THR A 36 2.08 5.95 -5.17
N SER A 37 2.94 5.45 -6.05
CA SER A 37 3.02 4.02 -6.33
C SER A 37 3.43 3.25 -5.06
N LEU A 38 2.78 2.11 -4.81
CA LEU A 38 3.15 1.24 -3.71
C LEU A 38 4.62 0.80 -3.79
N LEU A 39 5.16 0.64 -5.00
CA LEU A 39 6.58 0.33 -5.21
C LEU A 39 7.51 1.41 -4.68
N ASP A 40 7.13 2.69 -4.84
CA ASP A 40 7.97 3.79 -4.40
C ASP A 40 7.96 3.92 -2.87
N ILE A 41 6.81 3.68 -2.23
CA ILE A 41 6.72 3.56 -0.76
C ILE A 41 7.60 2.41 -0.27
N ILE A 42 7.60 1.28 -0.97
CA ILE A 42 8.42 0.11 -0.63
C ILE A 42 9.92 0.41 -0.81
N LYS A 43 10.30 1.16 -1.84
CA LYS A 43 11.70 1.62 -2.01
C LYS A 43 12.12 2.52 -0.86
N LEU A 44 11.28 3.45 -0.44
CA LEU A 44 11.52 4.29 0.74
C LEU A 44 11.71 3.44 2.01
N ALA A 45 10.96 2.35 2.13
CA ALA A 45 11.06 1.39 3.22
C ALA A 45 12.20 0.36 3.09
N GLY A 46 13.13 0.55 2.14
CA GLY A 46 14.32 -0.28 1.96
C GLY A 46 14.10 -1.57 1.14
N GLY A 47 12.90 -1.76 0.60
CA GLY A 47 12.53 -2.91 -0.20
C GLY A 47 12.13 -4.14 0.62
N PHE A 48 11.80 -5.22 -0.09
CA PHE A 48 11.36 -6.47 0.52
C PHE A 48 12.50 -7.24 1.18
N LYS A 49 12.19 -8.08 2.19
CA LYS A 49 13.14 -9.06 2.73
C LYS A 49 13.16 -10.34 1.87
N LYS A 50 11.98 -10.76 1.41
CA LYS A 50 11.74 -12.00 0.65
C LYS A 50 10.79 -11.76 -0.53
N LYS A 51 10.53 -12.81 -1.32
CA LYS A 51 9.53 -12.78 -2.40
C LYS A 51 8.12 -12.67 -1.82
N LEU A 52 7.34 -11.75 -2.38
CA LEU A 52 5.99 -11.41 -1.95
C LEU A 52 4.95 -12.34 -2.58
N GLN A 53 3.98 -12.77 -1.79
CA GLN A 53 2.81 -13.54 -2.23
C GLN A 53 1.58 -12.65 -2.41
N ALA A 54 1.33 -11.78 -1.43
CA ALA A 54 0.12 -10.98 -1.35
C ALA A 54 0.31 -9.68 -0.59
N ILE A 55 -0.65 -8.77 -0.78
CA ILE A 55 -0.67 -7.43 -0.24
C ILE A 55 -2.06 -7.17 0.33
N ILE A 56 -2.12 -6.63 1.54
CA ILE A 56 -3.33 -6.01 2.09
C ILE A 56 -3.09 -4.51 2.06
N PRO A 57 -3.75 -3.74 1.18
CA PRO A 57 -3.39 -2.34 0.92
C PRO A 57 -3.95 -1.34 1.95
N GLY A 58 -5.00 -1.70 2.70
CA GLY A 58 -5.73 -0.75 3.54
C GLY A 58 -6.19 -1.28 4.90
N GLY A 59 -5.47 -2.24 5.46
CA GLY A 59 -5.78 -2.92 6.71
C GLY A 59 -6.58 -4.21 6.50
N ILE A 60 -6.71 -5.02 7.56
CA ILE A 60 -7.24 -6.39 7.46
C ILE A 60 -8.69 -6.48 6.97
N SER A 61 -9.45 -5.38 7.08
CA SER A 61 -10.80 -5.26 6.53
C SER A 61 -10.83 -5.09 5.01
N THR A 62 -9.68 -4.95 4.35
CA THR A 62 -9.59 -4.72 2.90
C THR A 62 -9.28 -6.00 2.14
N PRO A 63 -9.90 -6.22 0.97
CA PRO A 63 -9.63 -7.37 0.13
C PRO A 63 -8.14 -7.50 -0.24
N ILE A 64 -7.62 -8.73 -0.13
CA ILE A 64 -6.23 -9.06 -0.48
C ILE A 64 -6.00 -8.88 -1.98
N ILE A 65 -4.85 -8.27 -2.31
CA ILE A 65 -4.36 -8.14 -3.68
C ILE A 65 -3.16 -9.09 -3.89
N LYS A 66 -3.15 -9.81 -5.01
CA LYS A 66 -2.02 -10.66 -5.40
C LYS A 66 -0.77 -9.82 -5.70
N ALA A 67 0.40 -10.29 -5.26
CA ALA A 67 1.67 -9.61 -5.50
C ALA A 67 2.00 -9.35 -6.99
N SER A 68 1.43 -10.13 -7.92
CA SER A 68 1.62 -9.90 -9.36
C SER A 68 1.08 -8.55 -9.85
N LYS A 69 0.14 -7.95 -9.12
CA LYS A 69 -0.46 -6.65 -9.46
C LYS A 69 0.32 -5.46 -8.88
N LEU A 70 1.32 -5.71 -8.05
CA LEU A 70 2.09 -4.69 -7.32
C LEU A 70 2.55 -3.51 -8.19
N LYS A 71 3.01 -3.79 -9.43
CA LYS A 71 3.51 -2.76 -10.36
C LYS A 71 2.45 -1.73 -10.78
N TYR A 72 1.18 -2.07 -10.62
CA TYR A 72 0.05 -1.26 -11.05
C TYR A 72 -0.70 -0.62 -9.87
N LEU A 73 -0.21 -0.80 -8.64
CA LEU A 73 -0.88 -0.28 -7.44
C LEU A 73 -0.39 1.13 -7.13
N ASN A 74 -1.26 2.10 -7.40
CA ASN A 74 -1.12 3.47 -6.94
C ASN A 74 -2.01 3.68 -5.71
N MET A 75 -1.46 4.27 -4.66
CA MET A 75 -2.13 4.39 -3.36
C MET A 75 -3.13 5.55 -3.35
N ASP A 76 -4.23 5.37 -4.07
CA ASP A 76 -5.37 6.28 -4.15
C ASP A 76 -6.70 5.53 -3.99
N TYR A 77 -7.75 6.23 -3.55
CA TYR A 77 -9.07 5.63 -3.32
C TYR A 77 -9.67 5.06 -4.62
N ASP A 78 -9.64 5.83 -5.72
CA ASP A 78 -10.27 5.43 -6.98
C ASP A 78 -9.51 4.26 -7.64
N GLU A 79 -8.19 4.27 -7.56
CA GLU A 79 -7.34 3.18 -8.07
C GLU A 79 -7.59 1.88 -7.30
N MET A 80 -7.68 1.93 -5.95
CA MET A 80 -7.95 0.74 -5.15
C MET A 80 -9.29 0.09 -5.48
N LEU A 81 -10.32 0.88 -5.80
CA LEU A 81 -11.62 0.37 -6.24
C LEU A 81 -11.53 -0.44 -7.54
N LYS A 82 -10.64 -0.07 -8.48
CA LYS A 82 -10.39 -0.85 -9.72
C LYS A 82 -9.84 -2.24 -9.42
N PHE A 83 -9.10 -2.37 -8.32
CA PHE A 83 -8.59 -3.66 -7.84
C PHE A 83 -9.60 -4.44 -6.99
N ARG A 84 -10.85 -3.97 -6.87
CA ARG A 84 -11.87 -4.48 -5.95
C ARG A 84 -11.37 -4.52 -4.51
N SER A 85 -10.55 -3.54 -4.13
CA SER A 85 -10.05 -3.35 -2.78
C SER A 85 -10.28 -1.90 -2.35
N MET A 86 -9.73 -1.53 -1.20
CA MET A 86 -9.92 -0.21 -0.61
C MET A 86 -8.61 0.26 0.03
N LEU A 87 -8.40 1.57 0.04
CA LEU A 87 -7.24 2.20 0.70
C LEU A 87 -7.33 2.12 2.24
N GLY A 88 -8.55 2.06 2.78
CA GLY A 88 -8.83 1.95 4.21
C GLY A 88 -8.08 2.96 5.07
N SER A 89 -7.53 2.50 6.20
CA SER A 89 -6.75 3.33 7.13
C SER A 89 -5.40 3.76 6.57
N GLY A 90 -4.89 3.09 5.53
CA GLY A 90 -3.51 3.23 5.05
C GLY A 90 -2.54 2.22 5.68
N ALA A 91 -3.05 1.18 6.34
CA ALA A 91 -2.23 0.08 6.84
C ALA A 91 -1.92 -0.92 5.71
N ILE A 92 -0.66 -0.98 5.28
CA ILE A 92 -0.17 -1.85 4.22
C ILE A 92 0.51 -3.05 4.87
N ILE A 93 0.00 -4.25 4.61
CA ILE A 93 0.60 -5.50 5.10
C ILE A 93 1.14 -6.28 3.91
N LEU A 94 2.43 -6.58 3.94
CA LEU A 94 3.14 -7.33 2.91
C LEU A 94 3.34 -8.77 3.38
N ILE A 95 2.78 -9.73 2.63
CA ILE A 95 2.82 -11.15 2.97
C ILE A 95 3.81 -11.85 2.05
N ASP A 96 4.79 -12.55 2.61
CA ASP A 96 5.76 -13.36 1.86
C ASP A 96 5.20 -14.75 1.47
N ASN A 97 5.99 -15.51 0.72
CA ASN A 97 5.63 -16.86 0.28
C ASN A 97 5.78 -17.95 1.35
N ASP A 98 6.42 -17.67 2.49
CA ASP A 98 6.62 -18.67 3.54
C ASP A 98 5.39 -18.77 4.46
N ILE A 99 4.52 -17.75 4.41
CA ILE A 99 3.31 -17.66 5.21
C ILE A 99 2.11 -18.19 4.43
N CYS A 100 1.40 -19.16 5.03
CA CYS A 100 0.12 -19.60 4.52
C CYS A 100 -0.94 -18.50 4.75
N ILE A 101 -1.42 -17.88 3.65
CA ILE A 101 -2.42 -16.81 3.71
C ILE A 101 -3.69 -17.23 4.44
N LEU A 102 -4.11 -18.50 4.34
CA LEU A 102 -5.29 -19.00 5.04
C LEU A 102 -5.15 -18.96 6.56
N LYS A 103 -3.93 -18.89 7.10
CA LYS A 103 -3.68 -18.71 8.54
C LYS A 103 -3.66 -17.24 8.97
N CYS A 104 -3.63 -16.32 8.01
CA CYS A 104 -3.61 -14.87 8.25
C CYS A 104 -4.98 -14.22 8.08
N LEU A 105 -5.93 -14.94 7.48
CA LEU A 105 -7.35 -14.61 7.35
C LEU A 105 -8.11 -15.16 8.56
#